data_AF-A0A6G6Y165-F1
#
_entry.id   AF-A0A6G6Y165-F1
#
_cell.length_a   1.000
_cell.length_b   1.000
_cell.length_c   1.000
_cell.angle_alpha   90.00
_cell.angle_beta   90.00
_cell.angle_gamma   90.00
#
_symmetry.space_group_name_H-M   'P 1'
#
loop_
_entity.id
_entity.type
_entity.pdbx_description
1 polymer ?
#
loop_
_entity_poly.entity_id
_entity_poly.type
_entity_poly.pdbx_seq_one_letter_code
_entity_poly.pdbx_strand_id
1 'polypeptide(L)'
;MVRFAARSVAAALALSLAAPVCAAPVQDMATTSAENESDARCVVALMSVVDQVPEEQQGNFKATAMYFTGKLIGRNGQDGTITILKSAFETVPQSEYMDIVGGCARELMALGQVLVQAGQE
;
A
#
# COMPACT_ATOMS: atom_id res chain seq x y z
N MET A 1 30.00 -63.17 -44.40
CA MET A 1 30.77 -61.92 -44.21
C MET A 1 29.78 -60.77 -44.15
N VAL A 2 29.57 -60.22 -42.95
CA VAL A 2 28.41 -59.39 -42.58
C VAL A 2 28.70 -57.90 -42.80
N ARG A 3 27.67 -57.19 -43.26
CA ARG A 3 27.64 -55.80 -43.77
C ARG A 3 27.70 -54.73 -42.66
N PHE A 4 28.20 -53.57 -43.08
CA PHE A 4 28.14 -52.20 -42.53
C PHE A 4 27.01 -51.86 -41.55
N ALA A 5 27.31 -51.00 -40.56
CA ALA A 5 26.52 -49.80 -40.26
C ALA A 5 27.31 -48.82 -39.36
N ALA A 6 27.68 -47.67 -39.94
CA ALA A 6 28.15 -46.49 -39.22
C ALA A 6 26.97 -45.85 -38.47
N ARG A 7 27.12 -45.63 -37.16
CA ARG A 7 26.14 -44.89 -36.36
C ARG A 7 26.60 -43.46 -36.19
N SER A 8 26.00 -42.57 -36.98
CA SER A 8 26.10 -41.12 -36.81
C SER A 8 25.31 -40.72 -35.56
N VAL A 9 25.98 -40.07 -34.61
CA VAL A 9 25.34 -39.45 -33.44
C VAL A 9 24.92 -38.04 -33.87
N ALA A 10 23.65 -37.87 -34.22
CA ALA A 10 23.07 -36.56 -34.49
C ALA A 10 22.88 -35.82 -33.16
N ALA A 11 23.53 -34.66 -33.03
CA ALA A 11 23.42 -33.76 -31.90
C ALA A 11 21.97 -33.25 -31.78
N ALA A 12 21.38 -33.44 -30.60
CA ALA A 12 20.05 -32.99 -30.26
C ALA A 12 19.96 -31.45 -30.31
N LEU A 13 18.99 -30.95 -31.08
CA LEU A 13 18.56 -29.56 -31.03
C LEU A 13 18.12 -29.20 -29.61
N ALA A 14 18.84 -28.27 -28.99
CA ALA A 14 18.40 -27.63 -27.75
C ALA A 14 17.13 -26.83 -28.06
N LEU A 15 15.98 -27.34 -27.63
CA LEU A 15 14.76 -26.55 -27.52
C LEU A 15 15.02 -25.47 -26.46
N SER A 16 15.24 -24.24 -26.91
CA SER A 16 15.12 -23.06 -26.08
C SER A 16 13.66 -22.92 -25.66
N LEU A 17 13.33 -23.47 -24.49
CA LEU A 17 12.11 -23.15 -23.78
C LEU A 17 12.09 -21.64 -23.55
N ALA A 18 11.28 -20.95 -24.34
CA ALA A 18 10.88 -19.59 -24.06
C ALA A 18 10.22 -19.61 -22.67
N ALA A 19 10.94 -19.10 -21.68
CA ALA A 19 10.39 -18.88 -20.35
C ALA A 19 9.18 -17.93 -20.53
N PRO A 20 8.01 -18.26 -19.96
CA PRO A 20 6.91 -17.32 -19.92
C PRO A 20 7.42 -16.10 -19.15
N VAL A 21 7.53 -14.98 -19.85
CA VAL A 21 7.68 -13.68 -19.23
C VAL A 21 6.43 -13.51 -18.37
N CYS A 22 6.55 -13.75 -17.06
CA CYS A 22 5.55 -13.32 -16.10
C CYS A 22 5.41 -11.80 -16.28
N ALA A 23 4.38 -11.39 -17.01
CA ALA A 23 3.91 -10.02 -17.00
C ALA A 23 3.58 -9.71 -15.53
N ALA A 24 4.44 -8.92 -14.89
CA ALA A 24 4.13 -8.36 -13.59
C ALA A 24 2.77 -7.66 -13.72
N PRO A 25 1.81 -7.90 -12.82
CA PRO A 25 0.52 -7.24 -12.88
C PRO A 25 0.79 -5.73 -12.81
N VAL A 26 0.34 -5.01 -13.83
CA VAL A 26 0.25 -3.55 -13.81
C VAL A 26 -0.72 -3.24 -12.68
N GLN A 27 -0.19 -2.99 -11.48
CA GLN A 27 -1.02 -2.52 -10.38
C GLN A 27 -1.59 -1.17 -10.80
N ASP A 28 -2.92 -1.16 -10.80
CA ASP A 28 -3.78 -0.16 -11.37
C ASP A 28 -3.47 1.22 -10.79
N MET A 29 -2.98 2.15 -11.63
CA MET A 29 -2.66 3.52 -11.19
C MET A 29 -3.91 4.25 -10.65
N ALA A 30 -5.11 3.79 -11.01
CA ALA A 30 -6.36 4.36 -10.51
C ALA A 30 -6.62 3.99 -9.03
N THR A 31 -6.26 2.77 -8.59
CA THR A 31 -6.49 2.35 -7.20
C THR A 31 -5.54 3.06 -6.23
N THR A 32 -4.28 3.27 -6.63
CA THR A 32 -3.30 3.99 -5.81
C THR A 32 -3.67 5.46 -5.62
N SER A 33 -4.30 6.10 -6.62
CA SER A 33 -4.76 7.49 -6.50
C SER A 33 -5.86 7.65 -5.46
N ALA A 34 -6.87 6.79 -5.46
CA ALA A 34 -7.98 6.86 -4.50
C ALA A 34 -7.53 6.55 -3.07
N GLU A 35 -6.64 5.56 -2.89
CA GLU A 35 -6.05 5.23 -1.60
C GLU A 35 -5.18 6.38 -1.05
N ASN A 36 -4.40 7.02 -1.92
CA ASN A 36 -3.60 8.19 -1.56
C ASN A 36 -4.47 9.37 -1.11
N GLU A 37 -5.58 9.63 -1.82
CA GLU A 37 -6.51 10.67 -1.43
C GLU A 37 -7.11 10.37 -0.05
N SER A 38 -7.63 9.15 0.16
CA SER A 38 -8.22 8.75 1.44
C SER A 38 -7.23 8.88 2.60
N ASP A 39 -6.01 8.35 2.45
CA ASP A 39 -5.00 8.41 3.50
C ASP A 39 -4.55 9.85 3.79
N ALA A 40 -4.46 10.71 2.76
CA ALA A 40 -4.10 12.12 2.94
C ALA A 40 -5.20 12.91 3.66
N ARG A 41 -6.47 12.64 3.36
CA ARG A 41 -7.62 13.20 4.09
C ARG A 41 -7.56 12.80 5.57
N CYS A 42 -7.22 11.54 5.86
CA CYS A 42 -7.01 11.07 7.22
C CYS A 42 -5.91 11.87 7.95
N VAL A 43 -4.72 12.01 7.35
CA VAL A 43 -3.62 12.76 7.97
C VAL A 43 -4.01 14.22 8.23
N VAL A 44 -4.60 14.90 7.25
CA VAL A 44 -5.02 16.31 7.37
C VAL A 44 -6.06 16.49 8.48
N ALA A 45 -7.10 15.65 8.49
CA ALA A 45 -8.16 15.75 9.50
C ALA A 45 -7.64 15.47 10.91
N LEU A 46 -6.78 14.45 11.07
CA LEU A 46 -6.11 14.16 12.35
C LEU A 46 -5.23 15.33 12.81
N MET A 47 -4.34 15.83 11.95
CA MET A 47 -3.49 16.96 12.33
C MET A 47 -4.30 18.21 12.71
N SER A 48 -5.48 18.40 12.13
CA SER A 48 -6.35 19.56 12.37
C SER A 48 -7.15 19.49 13.67
N VAL A 49 -7.27 18.32 14.30
CA VAL A 49 -8.04 18.15 15.54
C VAL A 49 -7.16 17.75 16.73
N VAL A 50 -5.84 17.72 16.57
CA VAL A 50 -4.88 17.28 17.60
C VAL A 50 -5.07 18.01 18.94
N ASP A 51 -5.37 19.30 18.90
CA ASP A 51 -5.58 20.14 20.10
C ASP A 51 -6.90 19.82 20.84
N GLN A 52 -7.81 19.09 20.20
CA GLN A 52 -9.08 18.64 20.79
C GLN A 52 -8.96 17.27 21.47
N VAL A 53 -7.80 16.60 21.32
CA VAL A 53 -7.59 15.24 21.84
C VAL A 53 -7.14 15.31 23.30
N PRO A 54 -7.84 14.63 24.22
CA PRO A 54 -7.42 14.54 25.63
C PRO A 54 -6.00 14.00 25.76
N GLU A 55 -5.25 14.50 26.75
CA GLU A 55 -3.83 14.17 26.94
C GLU A 55 -3.61 12.66 27.04
N GLU A 56 -4.49 11.96 27.76
CA GLU A 56 -4.44 10.51 27.95
C GLU A 56 -4.62 9.70 26.65
N GLN A 57 -5.16 10.32 25.59
CA GLN A 57 -5.38 9.68 24.29
C GLN A 57 -4.34 10.08 23.23
N GLN A 58 -3.47 11.06 23.52
CA GLN A 58 -2.51 11.58 22.53
C GLN A 58 -1.54 10.52 22.00
N GLY A 59 -1.17 9.52 22.81
CA GLY A 59 -0.30 8.42 22.36
C GLY A 59 -0.92 7.63 21.21
N ASN A 60 -2.17 7.17 21.39
CA ASN A 60 -2.92 6.43 20.38
C ASN A 60 -3.21 7.30 19.15
N PHE A 61 -3.51 8.57 19.38
CA PHE A 61 -3.73 9.54 18.31
C PHE A 61 -2.51 9.74 17.42
N LYS A 62 -1.33 9.93 18.04
CA LYS A 62 -0.05 10.05 17.32
C LYS A 62 0.26 8.79 16.52
N ALA A 63 0.06 7.61 17.10
CA ALA A 63 0.23 6.35 16.38
C ALA A 63 -0.68 6.26 15.16
N THR A 64 -1.94 6.72 15.29
CA THR A 64 -2.91 6.77 14.19
C THR A 64 -2.44 7.68 13.06
N ALA A 65 -2.01 8.91 13.37
CA ALA A 65 -1.49 9.83 12.37
C ALA A 65 -0.21 9.30 11.69
N MET A 66 0.67 8.65 12.45
CA MET A 66 1.89 8.01 11.91
C MET A 66 1.58 6.86 10.97
N TYR A 67 0.56 6.05 11.25
CA TYR A 67 0.15 4.94 10.39
C TYR A 67 -0.22 5.42 8.97
N PHE A 68 -1.12 6.40 8.87
CA PHE A 68 -1.55 6.93 7.56
C PHE A 68 -0.43 7.69 6.85
N THR A 69 0.39 8.44 7.60
CA THR A 69 1.59 9.08 7.04
C THR A 69 2.57 8.05 6.49
N GLY A 70 2.77 6.94 7.21
CA GLY A 70 3.62 5.82 6.79
C GLY A 70 3.11 5.14 5.51
N LYS A 71 1.79 4.93 5.37
CA LYS A 71 1.18 4.41 4.13
C LYS A 71 1.51 5.30 2.94
N LEU A 72 1.35 6.62 3.08
CA LEU A 72 1.64 7.58 2.02
C LEU A 72 3.12 7.58 1.63
N ILE A 73 4.03 7.61 2.62
CA ILE A 73 5.48 7.58 2.37
C ILE A 73 5.87 6.27 1.69
N GLY A 74 5.33 5.14 2.14
CA GLY A 74 5.62 3.83 1.56
C GLY A 74 5.23 3.73 0.09
N ARG A 75 4.13 4.37 -0.33
CA ARG A 75 3.67 4.36 -1.73
C ARG A 75 4.28 5.44 -2.61
N ASN A 76 4.56 6.62 -2.06
CA ASN A 76 4.87 7.82 -2.87
C ASN A 76 6.26 8.42 -2.60
N GLY A 77 6.98 7.93 -1.60
CA GLY A 77 8.14 8.62 -1.05
C GLY A 77 7.77 9.91 -0.31
N GLN A 78 8.79 10.58 0.24
CA GLN A 78 8.59 11.77 1.08
C GLN A 78 8.07 12.97 0.28
N ASP A 79 8.70 13.30 -0.85
CA ASP A 79 8.33 14.45 -1.68
C ASP A 79 6.92 14.30 -2.30
N GLY A 80 6.59 13.07 -2.72
CA GLY A 80 5.24 12.74 -3.21
C GLY A 80 4.19 12.91 -2.11
N THR A 81 4.49 12.43 -0.90
CA THR A 81 3.60 12.60 0.26
C THR A 81 3.34 14.06 0.58
N ILE A 82 4.37 14.93 0.58
CA ILE A 82 4.21 16.36 0.82
C ILE A 82 3.26 16.99 -0.19
N THR A 83 3.40 16.65 -1.47
CA THR A 83 2.55 17.18 -2.54
C THR A 83 1.09 16.77 -2.35
N ILE A 84 0.85 15.50 -2.04
CA ILE A 84 -0.51 14.96 -1.82
C ILE A 84 -1.14 15.59 -0.57
N LEU A 85 -0.40 15.70 0.53
CA LEU A 85 -0.90 16.30 1.78
C LEU A 85 -1.25 17.77 1.60
N LYS A 86 -0.46 18.52 0.83
CA LYS A 86 -0.77 19.91 0.49
C LYS A 86 -2.10 20.02 -0.26
N SER A 87 -2.29 19.17 -1.27
CA SER A 87 -3.55 19.13 -2.04
C SER A 87 -4.74 18.78 -1.16
N ALA A 88 -4.60 17.80 -0.27
CA ALA A 88 -5.67 17.43 0.66
C ALA A 88 -6.00 18.57 1.64
N PHE A 89 -4.99 19.27 2.17
CA PHE A 89 -5.19 20.40 3.08
C PHE A 89 -6.01 21.53 2.43
N GLU A 90 -5.81 21.78 1.14
CA GLU A 90 -6.52 22.83 0.40
C GLU A 90 -7.96 22.44 0.00
N THR A 91 -8.27 21.14 -0.03
CA THR A 91 -9.52 20.63 -0.61
C THR A 91 -10.49 20.03 0.41
N VAL A 92 -10.01 19.58 1.57
CA VAL A 92 -10.88 19.00 2.60
C VAL A 92 -11.54 20.10 3.42
N PRO A 93 -12.89 20.20 3.40
CA PRO A 93 -13.59 21.20 4.20
C PRO A 93 -13.52 20.86 5.69
N GLN A 94 -13.31 21.87 6.53
CA GLN A 94 -13.17 21.69 7.98
C GLN A 94 -14.38 21.02 8.64
N SER A 95 -15.58 21.23 8.08
CA SER A 95 -16.81 20.60 8.55
C SER A 95 -16.79 19.07 8.48
N GLU A 96 -15.92 18.48 7.64
CA GLU A 96 -15.81 17.03 7.46
C GLU A 96 -14.74 16.39 8.36
N TYR A 97 -13.92 17.17 9.08
CA TYR A 97 -12.76 16.61 9.79
C TYR A 97 -13.14 15.55 10.82
N MET A 98 -14.19 15.76 11.62
CA MET A 98 -14.60 14.79 12.64
C MET A 98 -15.13 13.49 12.03
N ASP A 99 -15.86 13.58 10.92
CA ASP A 99 -16.39 12.41 10.21
C ASP A 99 -15.26 11.59 9.59
N ILE A 100 -14.27 12.28 8.98
CA ILE A 100 -13.07 11.67 8.43
C ILE A 100 -12.28 10.96 9.54
N VAL A 101 -12.01 11.64 10.66
CA VAL A 101 -11.31 11.04 11.81
C VAL A 101 -12.03 9.79 12.31
N GLY A 102 -13.36 9.81 12.40
CA GLY A 102 -14.16 8.65 12.74
C GLY A 102 -13.99 7.49 11.74
N GLY A 103 -13.86 7.78 10.45
CA GLY A 103 -13.51 6.81 9.41
C GLY A 103 -12.13 6.19 9.60
N CYS A 104 -11.11 7.02 9.81
CA CYS A 104 -9.72 6.58 10.00
C CYS A 104 -9.57 5.69 11.25
N ALA A 105 -10.29 6.01 12.33
CA ALA A 105 -10.30 5.20 13.54
C ALA A 105 -10.94 3.81 13.29
N ARG A 106 -12.01 3.73 12.48
CA ARG A 106 -12.63 2.45 12.12
C ARG A 106 -11.70 1.57 11.29
N GLU A 107 -10.95 2.14 10.35
CA GLU A 107 -9.96 1.40 9.57
C GLU A 107 -8.90 0.76 10.49
N LEU A 108 -8.37 1.51 11.46
CA LEU A 108 -7.40 0.99 12.42
C LEU A 108 -7.96 -0.07 13.37
N MET A 109 -9.21 0.10 13.82
CA MET A 109 -9.87 -0.93 14.63
C MET A 109 -10.03 -2.24 13.84
N ALA A 110 -10.41 -2.15 12.56
CA ALA A 110 -10.52 -3.31 11.69
C ALA A 110 -9.15 -4.00 11.50
N LEU A 111 -8.08 -3.22 11.28
CA LEU A 111 -6.72 -3.76 11.22
C LEU A 111 -6.30 -4.45 12.53
N GLY A 112 -6.58 -3.82 13.67
CA GLY A 112 -6.26 -4.40 14.98
C GLY A 112 -6.94 -5.75 15.20
N GLN A 113 -8.19 -5.91 14.77
CA GLN A 113 -8.91 -7.18 14.84
C GLN A 113 -8.24 -8.28 14.00
N VAL A 114 -7.79 -7.93 12.78
CA VAL A 114 -7.06 -8.87 11.90
C VAL A 114 -5.75 -9.32 12.56
N LEU A 115 -5.00 -8.40 13.14
CA LEU A 115 -3.71 -8.72 13.78
C LEU A 115 -3.88 -9.59 15.03
N VAL A 116 -4.93 -9.36 15.83
CA VAL A 116 -5.25 -10.21 16.98
C VAL A 116 -5.56 -11.64 16.54
N GLN A 117 -6.34 -11.82 15.47
CA GLN A 117 -6.64 -13.15 14.93
C GLN A 117 -5.38 -13.85 14.42
N ALA A 118 -4.55 -13.14 13.65
CA ALA A 118 -3.30 -13.70 13.13
C ALA A 118 -2.30 -14.11 14.22
N GLY A 119 -2.32 -13.45 15.38
CA GLY A 119 -1.47 -13.81 16.52
C GLY A 119 -1.94 -15.02 17.34
N GLN A 120 -3.11 -15.58 17.03
CA GLN A 120 -3.67 -16.77 17.68
C GLN A 120 -3.45 -18.07 16.87
N GLU A 121 -2.93 -17.95 15.65
CA GLU A 121 -2.52 -19.06 14.77
C GLU A 121 -1.04 -19.42 14.97
#